data_AF-A0A972AT41-F1
#
_entry.id   AF-A0A972AT41-F1
#
_cell.length_a   1.000
_cell.length_b   1.000
_cell.length_c   1.000
_cell.angle_alpha   90.00
_cell.angle_beta   90.00
_cell.angle_gamma   90.00
#
_symmetry.space_group_name_H-M   'P 1'
#
loop_
_entity.id
_entity.type
_entity.pdbx_description
1 polymer ?
#
loop_
_entity_poly.entity_id
_entity_poly.type
_entity_poly.pdbx_seq_one_letter_code
_entity_poly.pdbx_strand_id
1 'polypeptide(L)'
;IDEDALDDKEYTGSIISLLENAETFIKNNSITRWNIRGMNRIEESDYPQKAIREALVNAIIHRDYQITGSEIHVDLYDNRLEVSSPGGMMDGSKIQNMDLKHIHSMRRNLIISDLFGRLRFMERRGSGLNRIVNSYSNCIEKPRFYSEDNQFVVTLPNQNVGGRIESTVSEEDSILSEKDSIVSEEDSILSEQDSIVSEEDIIQVKKTASSKIKEQVEFETRIDAVLRDSTLVKTRTNTIKMFKKFGYGYSFNREKVGELFNVQNARASQIISLLIKNNIIERKQRDEYYFTKE
;
A
#
# COMPACT_ATOMS: atom_id res chain seq x y z
N ILE A 1 9.47 36.69 -22.91
CA ILE A 1 8.23 37.00 -22.17
C ILE A 1 8.55 36.49 -20.79
N ASP A 2 8.69 37.39 -19.82
CA ASP A 2 8.93 36.99 -18.44
C ASP A 2 7.72 36.17 -18.01
N GLU A 3 7.88 34.84 -17.96
CA GLU A 3 6.84 33.91 -17.52
C GLU A 3 6.81 33.95 -15.99
N ASP A 4 6.18 35.00 -15.47
CA ASP A 4 5.85 35.07 -14.05
C ASP A 4 4.87 33.94 -13.69
N ALA A 5 4.96 33.44 -12.46
CA ALA A 5 4.05 32.43 -11.94
C ALA A 5 2.59 32.95 -11.96
N LEU A 6 1.65 32.09 -12.38
CA LEU A 6 0.22 32.44 -12.46
C LEU A 6 -0.45 32.63 -11.09
N ASP A 7 0.00 31.90 -10.07
CA ASP A 7 -0.42 31.99 -8.67
C ASP A 7 0.81 31.73 -7.80
N ASP A 8 0.98 32.54 -6.74
CA ASP A 8 2.08 32.43 -5.78
C ASP A 8 1.53 32.65 -4.36
N LYS A 9 1.90 31.76 -3.44
CA LYS A 9 1.44 31.78 -2.05
C LYS A 9 2.51 31.25 -1.10
N GLU A 10 2.86 32.07 -0.11
CA GLU A 10 3.67 31.68 1.03
C GLU A 10 2.77 31.32 2.22
N TYR A 11 3.05 30.18 2.85
CA TYR A 11 2.27 29.69 3.99
C TYR A 11 3.14 29.57 5.24
N THR A 12 2.63 30.12 6.35
CA THR A 12 3.25 29.99 7.67
C THR A 12 2.24 29.41 8.66
N GLY A 13 2.67 28.53 9.57
CA GLY A 13 1.79 27.97 10.59
C GLY A 13 2.27 26.63 11.14
N SER A 14 1.31 25.85 11.66
CA SER A 14 1.59 24.48 12.10
C SER A 14 1.92 23.58 10.91
N ILE A 15 2.74 22.54 11.15
CA ILE A 15 3.12 21.58 10.10
C ILE A 15 1.88 20.91 9.47
N ILE A 16 0.82 20.67 10.23
CA ILE A 16 -0.43 20.10 9.72
C ILE A 16 -1.15 21.09 8.80
N SER A 17 -1.27 22.35 9.22
CA SER A 17 -1.85 23.39 8.35
C SER A 17 -1.03 23.63 7.09
N LEU A 18 0.30 23.51 7.15
CA LEU A 18 1.16 23.63 5.96
C LEU A 18 0.90 22.50 4.95
N LEU A 19 0.73 21.27 5.44
CA LEU A 19 0.36 20.13 4.59
C LEU A 19 -1.00 20.38 3.90
N GLU A 20 -2.02 20.77 4.67
CA GLU A 20 -3.37 21.02 4.16
C GLU A 20 -3.40 22.19 3.15
N ASN A 21 -2.64 23.26 3.44
CA ASN A 21 -2.52 24.41 2.56
C ASN A 21 -1.83 24.03 1.24
N ALA A 22 -0.75 23.26 1.28
CA ALA A 22 -0.06 22.78 0.08
C ALA A 22 -0.96 21.86 -0.76
N GLU A 23 -1.68 20.91 -0.13
CA GLU A 23 -2.65 20.07 -0.83
C GLU A 23 -3.76 20.90 -1.49
N THR A 24 -4.26 21.90 -0.80
CA THR A 24 -5.31 22.80 -1.30
C THR A 24 -4.79 23.67 -2.45
N PHE A 25 -3.57 24.18 -2.35
CA PHE A 25 -2.92 24.96 -3.40
C PHE A 25 -2.77 24.14 -4.68
N ILE A 26 -2.21 22.93 -4.57
CA ILE A 26 -2.05 22.03 -5.72
C ILE A 26 -3.42 21.71 -6.32
N LYS A 27 -4.42 21.40 -5.49
CA LYS A 27 -5.78 21.09 -5.97
C LYS A 27 -6.43 22.27 -6.70
N ASN A 28 -6.25 23.49 -6.21
CA ASN A 28 -6.86 24.68 -6.81
C ASN A 28 -6.17 25.10 -8.12
N ASN A 29 -4.89 24.78 -8.28
CA ASN A 29 -4.11 25.12 -9.47
C ASN A 29 -3.93 23.94 -10.45
N SER A 30 -4.40 22.73 -10.09
CA SER A 30 -4.42 21.58 -11.00
C SER A 30 -5.72 21.53 -11.80
N ILE A 31 -5.62 21.13 -13.07
CA ILE A 31 -6.78 20.99 -13.94
C ILE A 31 -7.36 19.59 -13.75
N THR A 32 -8.52 19.50 -13.10
CA THR A 32 -9.24 18.22 -13.01
C THR A 32 -10.16 18.08 -14.21
N ARG A 33 -9.77 17.25 -15.18
CA ARG A 33 -10.67 16.90 -16.30
C ARG A 33 -11.75 15.96 -15.79
N TRP A 34 -12.87 15.91 -16.50
CA TRP A 34 -13.91 14.92 -16.21
C TRP A 34 -14.30 14.20 -17.48
N ASN A 35 -14.51 12.89 -17.36
CA ASN A 35 -14.96 12.04 -18.46
C ASN A 35 -16.17 11.23 -18.00
N ILE A 36 -17.11 10.97 -18.91
CA ILE A 36 -18.27 10.13 -18.63
C ILE A 36 -17.93 8.73 -19.10
N ARG A 37 -17.74 7.80 -18.17
CA ARG A 37 -17.66 6.37 -18.48
C ARG A 37 -18.95 5.69 -18.05
N GLY A 38 -19.77 5.29 -19.03
CA GLY A 38 -21.10 4.74 -18.77
C GLY A 38 -22.04 5.81 -18.19
N MET A 39 -22.60 5.56 -17.00
CA MET A 39 -23.48 6.51 -16.30
C MET A 39 -22.76 7.40 -15.27
N ASN A 40 -21.45 7.19 -15.05
CA ASN A 40 -20.72 7.86 -13.98
C ASN A 40 -19.74 8.90 -14.54
N ARG A 41 -19.71 10.07 -13.89
CA ARG A 41 -18.66 11.09 -14.10
C ARG A 41 -17.43 10.66 -13.32
N ILE A 42 -16.32 10.48 -14.03
CA ILE A 42 -15.01 10.18 -13.44
C ILE A 42 -14.15 11.44 -13.57
N GLU A 43 -13.66 11.93 -12.43
CA GLU A 43 -12.70 13.02 -12.37
C GLU A 43 -11.28 12.50 -12.59
N GLU A 44 -10.62 13.00 -13.62
CA GLU A 44 -9.23 12.71 -13.97
C GLU A 44 -8.36 13.88 -13.51
N SER A 45 -7.92 13.82 -12.25
CA SER A 45 -6.93 14.75 -11.68
C SER A 45 -5.61 14.68 -12.44
N ASP A 46 -4.90 15.79 -12.62
CA ASP A 46 -3.57 15.83 -13.26
C ASP A 46 -2.50 15.02 -12.51
N TYR A 47 -2.66 14.89 -11.19
CA TYR A 47 -1.74 14.18 -10.33
C TYR A 47 -2.52 13.24 -9.38
N PRO A 48 -2.05 12.00 -9.14
CA PRO A 48 -2.65 11.11 -8.16
C PRO A 48 -2.54 11.72 -6.74
N GLN A 49 -3.68 11.85 -6.05
CA GLN A 49 -3.71 12.42 -4.70
C GLN A 49 -2.80 11.68 -3.71
N LYS A 50 -2.71 10.35 -3.84
CA LYS A 50 -1.81 9.51 -3.03
C LYS A 50 -0.34 9.91 -3.23
N ALA A 51 0.07 10.22 -4.46
CA ALA A 51 1.44 10.62 -4.77
C ALA A 51 1.75 12.03 -4.24
N ILE A 52 0.83 12.98 -4.41
CA ILE A 52 0.97 14.34 -3.86
C ILE A 52 1.17 14.30 -2.34
N ARG A 53 0.25 13.64 -1.63
CA ARG A 53 0.30 13.57 -0.17
C ARG A 53 1.60 12.94 0.31
N GLU A 54 1.99 11.83 -0.29
CA GLU A 54 3.23 11.13 0.08
C GLU A 54 4.48 11.97 -0.21
N ALA A 55 4.51 12.73 -1.32
CA ALA A 55 5.62 13.64 -1.62
C ALA A 55 5.71 14.79 -0.59
N LEU A 56 4.59 15.43 -0.24
CA LEU A 56 4.54 16.51 0.74
C LEU A 56 4.91 16.03 2.16
N VAL A 57 4.34 14.90 2.58
CA VAL A 57 4.65 14.28 3.86
C VAL A 57 6.14 13.93 3.96
N ASN A 58 6.71 13.34 2.91
CA ASN A 58 8.14 13.04 2.90
C ASN A 58 8.99 14.30 2.92
N ALA A 59 8.60 15.35 2.19
CA ALA A 59 9.28 16.64 2.23
C ALA A 59 9.30 17.23 3.64
N ILE A 60 8.20 17.16 4.39
CA ILE A 60 8.08 17.67 5.77
C ILE A 60 8.89 16.82 6.76
N ILE A 61 8.75 15.51 6.70
CA ILE A 61 9.34 14.57 7.68
C ILE A 61 10.85 14.48 7.50
N HIS A 62 11.32 14.50 6.26
CA HIS A 62 12.74 14.37 5.95
C HIS A 62 13.44 15.72 5.77
N ARG A 63 12.74 16.86 5.88
CA ARG A 63 13.38 18.19 5.86
C ARG A 63 14.53 18.29 6.86
N ASP A 64 15.64 18.85 6.43
CA ASP A 64 16.69 19.29 7.33
C ASP A 64 16.30 20.62 8.00
N TYR A 65 15.85 20.54 9.25
CA TYR A 65 15.47 21.72 10.03
C TYR A 65 16.65 22.54 10.55
N GLN A 66 17.89 22.08 10.35
CA GLN A 66 19.09 22.86 10.67
C GLN A 66 19.39 23.90 9.60
N ILE A 67 18.91 23.71 8.36
CA ILE A 67 19.04 24.68 7.28
C ILE A 67 18.00 25.80 7.50
N THR A 68 18.47 26.91 8.08
CA THR A 68 17.68 28.12 8.32
C THR A 68 17.61 29.00 7.07
N GLY A 69 16.45 29.62 6.82
CA GLY A 69 16.24 30.51 5.67
C GLY A 69 15.95 29.78 4.34
N SER A 70 15.76 28.46 4.38
CA SER A 70 15.27 27.68 3.24
C SER A 70 13.91 27.07 3.56
N GLU A 71 13.09 26.85 2.55
CA GLU A 71 11.72 26.39 2.71
C GLU A 71 11.45 25.17 1.83
N ILE A 72 10.30 24.52 2.03
CA ILE A 72 9.84 23.49 1.10
C ILE A 72 9.15 24.23 -0.04
N HIS A 73 9.68 24.08 -1.26
CA HIS A 73 9.09 24.67 -2.45
C HIS A 73 8.17 23.65 -3.14
N VAL A 74 7.02 24.12 -3.62
CA VAL A 74 6.03 23.35 -4.35
C VAL A 74 5.77 24.09 -5.65
N ASP A 75 6.47 23.68 -6.70
CA ASP A 75 6.45 24.35 -7.98
C ASP A 75 5.56 23.56 -8.96
N LEU A 76 4.49 24.19 -9.42
CA LEU A 76 3.56 23.59 -10.37
C LEU A 76 3.80 24.15 -11.77
N TYR A 77 4.25 23.29 -12.68
CA TYR A 77 4.43 23.59 -14.09
C TYR A 77 3.34 22.94 -14.93
N ASP A 78 3.21 23.37 -16.19
CA ASP A 78 2.24 22.81 -17.15
C ASP A 78 2.32 21.28 -17.27
N ASN A 79 3.53 20.72 -17.21
CA ASN A 79 3.78 19.29 -17.44
C ASN A 79 4.16 18.50 -16.19
N ARG A 80 4.44 19.14 -15.05
CA ARG A 80 4.93 18.46 -13.86
C ARG A 80 4.73 19.29 -12.59
N LEU A 81 4.66 18.58 -11.47
CA LEU A 81 4.71 19.12 -10.12
C LEU A 81 6.08 18.77 -9.52
N GLU A 82 6.79 19.77 -8.99
CA GLU A 82 8.06 19.59 -8.29
C GLU A 82 7.92 19.96 -6.82
N VAL A 83 8.33 19.05 -5.94
CA VAL A 83 8.39 19.29 -4.49
C VAL A 83 9.85 19.23 -4.08
N SER A 84 10.39 20.38 -3.69
CA SER A 84 11.78 20.51 -3.23
C SER A 84 11.83 20.70 -1.72
N SER A 85 12.59 19.85 -1.02
CA SER A 85 12.82 19.95 0.41
C SER A 85 14.30 20.19 0.73
N PRO A 86 14.62 21.05 1.71
CA PRO A 86 15.98 21.23 2.20
C PRO A 86 16.56 19.94 2.79
N GLY A 87 17.81 19.66 2.42
CA GLY A 87 18.59 18.50 2.84
C GLY A 87 18.47 17.30 1.91
N GLY A 88 19.58 16.60 1.70
CA GLY A 88 19.66 15.38 0.88
C GLY A 88 19.20 14.11 1.59
N MET A 89 19.62 12.96 1.05
CA MET A 89 19.48 11.67 1.73
C MET A 89 20.23 11.64 3.05
N MET A 90 19.70 10.95 4.06
CA MET A 90 20.27 10.91 5.41
C MET A 90 21.65 10.23 5.47
N ASP A 91 21.89 9.27 4.58
CA ASP A 91 23.16 8.55 4.44
C ASP A 91 24.15 9.23 3.49
N GLY A 92 23.79 10.40 2.93
CA GLY A 92 24.59 11.11 1.93
C GLY A 92 24.58 10.45 0.55
N SER A 93 23.78 9.40 0.35
CA SER A 93 23.64 8.76 -0.95
C SER A 93 22.89 9.64 -1.95
N LYS A 94 23.07 9.34 -3.23
CA LYS A 94 22.33 10.00 -4.31
C LYS A 94 21.19 9.09 -4.75
N ILE A 95 19.94 9.50 -4.49
CA ILE A 95 18.73 8.71 -4.78
C ILE A 95 18.66 8.28 -6.25
N GLN A 96 19.13 9.14 -7.16
CA GLN A 96 19.18 8.89 -8.60
C GLN A 96 20.06 7.69 -8.99
N ASN A 97 20.96 7.25 -8.10
CA ASN A 97 21.87 6.12 -8.32
C ASN A 97 21.41 4.85 -7.57
N MET A 98 20.26 4.88 -6.89
CA MET A 98 19.76 3.78 -6.07
C MET A 98 18.59 3.06 -6.74
N ASP A 99 18.42 1.78 -6.40
CA ASP A 99 17.20 1.06 -6.75
C ASP A 99 16.09 1.40 -5.76
N LEU A 100 15.10 2.17 -6.22
CA LEU A 100 13.94 2.65 -5.45
C LEU A 100 13.21 1.54 -4.69
N LYS A 101 13.25 0.28 -5.15
CA LYS A 101 12.59 -0.86 -4.50
C LYS A 101 13.27 -1.31 -3.21
N HIS A 102 14.56 -1.02 -3.06
CA HIS A 102 15.39 -1.50 -1.96
C HIS A 102 15.81 -0.37 -1.01
N ILE A 103 15.21 0.81 -1.13
CA ILE A 103 15.54 1.96 -0.30
C ILE A 103 14.81 1.85 1.03
N HIS A 104 15.58 1.81 2.11
CA HIS A 104 15.04 1.85 3.46
C HIS A 104 14.73 3.29 3.87
N SER A 105 13.57 3.51 4.49
CA SER A 105 13.23 4.82 5.03
C SER A 105 14.04 5.11 6.30
N MET A 106 14.95 6.07 6.20
CA MET A 106 15.70 6.60 7.34
C MET A 106 15.09 7.94 7.77
N ARG A 107 14.44 7.94 8.94
CA ARG A 107 13.70 9.10 9.46
C ARG A 107 14.66 10.11 10.09
N ARG A 108 14.79 11.28 9.48
CA ARG A 108 15.58 12.41 10.02
C ARG A 108 14.95 13.00 11.28
N ASN A 109 13.62 13.20 11.26
CA ASN A 109 12.88 13.83 12.35
C ASN A 109 11.91 12.83 13.02
N LEU A 110 12.35 12.17 14.09
CA LEU A 110 11.57 11.12 14.77
C LEU A 110 10.25 11.64 15.37
N ILE A 111 10.26 12.83 15.98
CA ILE A 111 9.06 13.41 16.62
C ILE A 111 7.99 13.73 15.57
N ILE A 112 8.38 14.39 14.49
CA ILE A 112 7.47 14.74 13.38
C ILE A 112 6.95 13.47 12.73
N SER A 113 7.83 12.49 12.47
CA SER A 113 7.45 11.21 11.90
C SER A 113 6.46 10.44 12.79
N ASP A 114 6.65 10.43 14.12
CA ASP A 114 5.72 9.76 15.03
C ASP A 114 4.35 10.45 15.06
N LEU A 115 4.33 11.79 15.07
CA LEU A 115 3.09 12.57 14.97
C LEU A 115 2.31 12.22 13.69
N PHE A 116 2.98 12.24 12.54
CA PHE A 116 2.37 11.92 11.25
C PHE A 116 1.90 10.46 11.17
N GLY A 117 2.63 9.53 11.79
CA GLY A 117 2.22 8.14 11.90
C GLY A 117 0.94 7.98 12.73
N ARG A 118 0.84 8.66 13.88
CA ARG A 118 -0.36 8.64 14.74
C ARG A 118 -1.58 9.28 14.08
N LEU A 119 -1.36 10.34 13.32
CA LEU A 119 -2.42 11.01 12.55
C LEU A 119 -2.82 10.25 11.27
N ARG A 120 -2.21 9.08 11.01
CA ARG A 120 -2.44 8.24 9.82
C ARG A 120 -2.12 8.97 8.50
N PHE A 121 -1.26 9.97 8.53
CA PHE A 121 -0.75 10.64 7.33
C PHE A 121 0.43 9.91 6.69
N MET A 122 1.05 8.97 7.40
CA MET A 122 2.20 8.20 6.92
C MET A 122 2.18 6.77 7.49
N GLU A 123 2.48 5.77 6.66
CA GLU A 123 2.74 4.40 7.15
C GLU A 123 4.18 4.25 7.64
N ARG A 124 4.38 3.47 8.70
CA ARG A 124 5.70 3.27 9.32
C ARG A 124 6.63 2.31 8.56
N ARG A 125 6.16 1.68 7.46
CA ARG A 125 6.87 0.58 6.75
C ARG A 125 7.88 1.03 5.69
N GLY A 126 8.11 2.33 5.51
CA GLY A 126 9.06 2.84 4.50
C GLY A 126 8.62 2.59 3.05
N SER A 127 7.31 2.43 2.84
CA SER A 127 6.69 2.17 1.54
C SER A 127 6.45 3.44 0.70
N GLY A 128 6.83 4.62 1.19
CA GLY A 128 6.43 5.91 0.64
C GLY A 128 6.82 6.12 -0.83
N LEU A 129 8.11 5.98 -1.15
CA LEU A 129 8.59 6.10 -2.54
C LEU A 129 7.91 5.09 -3.47
N ASN A 130 7.72 3.85 -3.00
CA ASN A 130 7.01 2.81 -3.76
C ASN A 130 5.54 3.17 -3.99
N ARG A 131 4.85 3.82 -3.05
CA ARG A 131 3.47 4.28 -3.24
C ARG A 131 3.38 5.38 -4.29
N ILE A 132 4.35 6.29 -4.34
CA ILE A 132 4.45 7.30 -5.41
C ILE A 132 4.63 6.60 -6.76
N VAL A 133 5.60 5.70 -6.88
CA VAL A 133 5.87 4.97 -8.14
C VAL A 133 4.66 4.12 -8.58
N ASN A 134 4.01 3.42 -7.64
CA ASN A 134 2.85 2.58 -7.93
C ASN A 134 1.63 3.40 -8.35
N SER A 135 1.48 4.64 -7.86
CA SER A 135 0.40 5.53 -8.29
C SER A 135 0.52 5.92 -9.77
N TYR A 136 1.70 5.79 -10.35
CA TYR A 136 2.00 6.05 -11.76
C TYR A 136 2.17 4.77 -12.59
N SER A 137 1.78 3.59 -12.08
CA SER A 137 1.97 2.30 -12.78
C SER A 137 1.43 2.30 -14.21
N ASN A 138 0.27 2.92 -14.43
CA ASN A 138 -0.44 2.98 -15.72
C ASN A 138 -0.05 4.20 -16.61
N CYS A 139 0.85 5.06 -16.12
CA CYS A 139 1.31 6.24 -16.85
C CYS A 139 2.58 5.93 -17.66
N ILE A 140 2.73 6.54 -18.84
CA ILE A 140 3.96 6.44 -19.64
C ILE A 140 5.11 7.11 -18.90
N GLU A 141 4.92 8.35 -18.47
CA GLU A 141 5.92 9.06 -17.67
C GLU A 141 5.85 8.63 -16.21
N LYS A 142 7.02 8.34 -15.64
CA LYS A 142 7.19 7.94 -14.24
C LYS A 142 7.73 9.08 -13.40
N PRO A 143 7.40 9.12 -12.10
CA PRO A 143 7.96 10.08 -11.17
C PRO A 143 9.47 9.93 -11.08
N ARG A 144 10.17 11.05 -10.88
CA ARG A 144 11.62 11.11 -10.74
C ARG A 144 11.97 11.64 -9.36
N PHE A 145 13.07 11.14 -8.82
CA PHE A 145 13.63 11.56 -7.55
C PHE A 145 15.06 12.00 -7.79
N TYR A 146 15.43 13.14 -7.21
CA TYR A 146 16.77 13.69 -7.32
C TYR A 146 17.23 14.16 -5.95
N SER A 147 18.48 13.88 -5.60
CA SER A 147 19.05 14.33 -4.34
C SER A 147 20.50 14.77 -4.50
N GLU A 148 20.82 15.86 -3.82
CA GLU A 148 22.16 16.36 -3.56
C GLU A 148 22.31 16.57 -2.04
N ASP A 149 23.49 16.94 -1.58
CA ASP A 149 23.80 17.05 -0.14
C ASP A 149 22.78 17.93 0.63
N ASN A 150 22.35 19.04 0.01
CA ASN A 150 21.51 20.04 0.64
C ASN A 150 20.08 20.10 0.08
N GLN A 151 19.68 19.17 -0.79
CA GLN A 151 18.37 19.26 -1.44
C GLN A 151 17.85 17.88 -1.87
N PHE A 152 16.55 17.66 -1.68
CA PHE A 152 15.83 16.53 -2.23
C PHE A 152 14.65 17.03 -3.06
N VAL A 153 14.50 16.53 -4.29
CA VAL A 153 13.45 16.95 -5.23
C VAL A 153 12.66 15.73 -5.69
N VAL A 154 11.34 15.82 -5.58
CA VAL A 154 10.39 14.89 -6.17
C VAL A 154 9.73 15.55 -7.36
N THR A 155 9.86 14.97 -8.55
CA THR A 155 9.19 15.43 -9.77
C THR A 155 8.09 14.44 -10.14
N LEU A 156 6.84 14.90 -10.08
CA LEU A 156 5.65 14.16 -10.47
C LEU A 156 5.18 14.64 -11.85
N PRO A 157 5.18 13.78 -12.89
CA PRO A 157 4.69 14.18 -14.21
C PRO A 157 3.17 14.33 -14.20
N ASN A 158 2.65 15.23 -15.04
CA ASN A 158 1.22 15.37 -15.26
C ASN A 158 0.70 14.18 -16.07
N GLN A 159 -0.19 13.38 -15.48
CA GLN A 159 -0.70 12.15 -16.11
C GLN A 159 -1.66 12.42 -17.28
N ASN A 160 -2.08 13.67 -17.49
CA ASN A 160 -2.99 14.08 -18.55
C ASN A 160 -2.26 14.68 -19.78
N VAL A 161 -0.95 14.96 -19.69
CA VAL A 161 -0.11 15.51 -20.77
C VAL A 161 0.64 14.40 -21.50
N GLY A 162 1.15 13.41 -20.77
CA GLY A 162 1.68 12.17 -21.35
C GLY A 162 0.56 11.14 -21.51
N GLY A 163 0.39 10.58 -22.71
CA GLY A 163 -0.66 9.59 -22.99
C GLY A 163 -0.71 8.48 -21.94
N ARG A 164 -1.92 8.00 -21.59
CA ARG A 164 -2.07 6.79 -20.79
C ARG A 164 -1.78 5.57 -21.64
N ILE A 165 -1.13 4.56 -21.07
CA ILE A 165 -1.06 3.25 -21.72
C ILE A 165 -2.50 2.72 -21.73
N GLU A 166 -3.12 2.59 -22.91
CA GLU A 166 -4.43 1.96 -23.08
C GLU A 166 -4.33 0.48 -22.69
N SER A 167 -4.42 0.24 -21.39
CA SER A 167 -4.69 -1.06 -20.81
C SER A 167 -6.21 -1.11 -20.68
N THR A 168 -6.84 -2.11 -21.27
CA THR A 168 -8.28 -2.39 -21.10
C THR A 168 -8.57 -2.64 -19.62
N VAL A 169 -8.93 -1.61 -18.86
CA VAL A 169 -9.32 -1.74 -17.44
C VAL A 169 -10.84 -1.76 -17.36
N SER A 170 -11.41 -2.96 -17.31
CA SER A 170 -12.75 -3.22 -16.81
C SER A 170 -12.69 -3.42 -15.29
N GLU A 171 -13.49 -2.64 -14.56
CA GLU A 171 -14.02 -2.91 -13.21
C GLU A 171 -13.08 -3.01 -11.99
N GLU A 172 -11.75 -2.90 -12.12
CA GLU A 172 -10.85 -3.02 -10.96
C GLU A 172 -10.71 -1.75 -10.10
N ASP A 173 -10.99 -0.56 -10.64
CA ASP A 173 -10.81 0.72 -9.93
C ASP A 173 -11.86 0.98 -8.83
N SER A 174 -13.04 0.36 -8.90
CA SER A 174 -14.07 0.50 -7.85
C SER A 174 -13.74 -0.34 -6.61
N ILE A 175 -13.07 -1.48 -6.78
CA ILE A 175 -12.77 -2.46 -5.71
C ILE A 175 -11.57 -2.02 -4.85
N LEU A 176 -10.65 -1.22 -5.41
CA LEU A 176 -9.51 -0.65 -4.68
C LEU A 176 -9.95 0.35 -3.59
N SER A 177 -11.06 1.05 -3.80
CA SER A 177 -11.60 2.01 -2.82
C SER A 177 -12.21 1.33 -1.58
N GLU A 178 -12.80 0.14 -1.73
CA GLU A 178 -13.42 -0.61 -0.62
C GLU A 178 -12.42 -1.47 0.15
N LYS A 179 -11.37 -1.99 -0.50
CA LYS A 179 -10.29 -2.74 0.18
C LYS A 179 -9.42 -1.86 1.07
N ASP A 180 -9.18 -0.60 0.71
CA ASP A 180 -8.34 0.32 1.47
C ASP A 180 -8.97 0.73 2.82
N SER A 181 -10.30 0.69 2.94
CA SER A 181 -11.01 0.92 4.21
C SER A 181 -10.71 -0.17 5.24
N ILE A 182 -10.61 -1.43 4.80
CA ILE A 182 -10.44 -2.60 5.67
C ILE A 182 -8.98 -2.76 6.12
N VAL A 183 -8.01 -2.40 5.27
CA VAL A 183 -6.57 -2.45 5.62
C VAL A 183 -6.22 -1.41 6.70
N SER A 184 -6.98 -0.31 6.79
CA SER A 184 -6.80 0.73 7.82
C SER A 184 -7.26 0.32 9.23
N GLU A 185 -8.06 -0.75 9.35
CA GLU A 185 -8.53 -1.27 10.64
C GLU A 185 -7.60 -2.36 11.18
N GLU A 186 -7.06 -3.24 10.33
CA GLU A 186 -6.13 -4.30 10.77
C GLU A 186 -4.77 -3.76 11.23
N ASP A 187 -4.25 -2.68 10.63
CA ASP A 187 -2.97 -2.06 11.04
C ASP A 187 -3.09 -1.22 12.33
N SER A 188 -4.30 -0.98 12.85
CA SER A 188 -4.51 -0.31 14.15
C SER A 188 -4.22 -1.24 15.34
N ILE A 189 -4.41 -2.55 15.17
CA ILE A 189 -4.26 -3.56 16.23
C ILE A 189 -2.78 -3.95 16.43
N LEU A 190 -1.91 -3.69 15.45
CA LEU A 190 -0.47 -4.01 15.52
C LEU A 190 0.38 -2.93 16.20
N SER A 191 -0.22 -1.86 16.71
CA SER A 191 0.52 -0.71 17.27
C SER A 191 0.83 -0.80 18.77
N GLU A 192 0.37 -1.84 19.48
CA GLU A 192 0.56 -1.98 20.94
C GLU A 192 1.63 -2.99 21.39
N GLN A 193 2.37 -3.63 20.49
CA GLN A 193 3.52 -4.44 20.89
C GLN A 193 4.68 -4.23 19.91
N ASP A 194 5.55 -3.26 20.21
CA ASP A 194 6.97 -3.40 19.91
C ASP A 194 7.77 -2.43 20.78
N SER A 195 8.26 -2.96 21.89
CA SER A 195 9.34 -2.40 22.68
C SER A 195 10.38 -3.50 22.85
N ILE A 196 11.52 -3.31 22.17
CA ILE A 196 12.75 -4.09 22.26
C ILE A 196 12.66 -5.50 21.66
N VAL A 197 13.08 -5.64 20.39
CA VAL A 197 13.30 -6.93 19.74
C VAL A 197 14.71 -6.94 19.18
N SER A 198 15.54 -7.88 19.67
CA SER A 198 16.94 -8.09 19.28
C SER A 198 17.07 -8.50 17.81
N GLU A 199 18.21 -8.18 17.17
CA GLU A 199 18.49 -8.49 15.76
C GLU A 199 18.33 -9.99 15.40
N GLU A 200 18.48 -10.89 16.36
CA GLU A 200 18.29 -12.34 16.18
C GLU A 200 16.81 -12.73 15.94
N ASP A 201 15.87 -12.03 16.60
CA ASP A 201 14.43 -12.29 16.47
C ASP A 201 13.89 -11.84 15.11
N ILE A 202 14.43 -10.76 14.54
CA ILE A 202 14.06 -10.24 13.21
C ILE A 202 14.43 -11.26 12.12
N ILE A 203 15.57 -11.93 12.25
CA ILE A 203 16.02 -12.96 11.30
C ILE A 203 15.13 -14.19 11.39
N GLN A 204 14.70 -14.58 12.60
CA GLN A 204 13.79 -15.69 12.81
C GLN A 204 12.39 -15.38 12.25
N VAL A 205 11.85 -14.18 12.50
CA VAL A 205 10.57 -13.72 11.96
C VAL A 205 10.59 -13.64 10.43
N LYS A 206 11.66 -13.11 9.82
CA LYS A 206 11.80 -13.08 8.34
C LYS A 206 11.87 -14.47 7.73
N LYS A 207 12.59 -15.41 8.36
CA LYS A 207 12.61 -16.82 7.93
C LYS A 207 11.24 -17.49 8.04
N THR A 208 10.51 -17.25 9.13
CA THR A 208 9.15 -17.77 9.35
C THR A 208 8.12 -17.14 8.42
N ALA A 209 8.26 -15.86 8.06
CA ALA A 209 7.38 -15.18 7.10
C ALA A 209 7.59 -15.71 5.68
N SER A 210 8.84 -15.86 5.23
CA SER A 210 9.15 -16.49 3.94
C SER A 210 8.69 -17.96 3.88
N SER A 211 8.79 -18.72 4.98
CA SER A 211 8.29 -20.10 5.01
C SER A 211 6.76 -20.19 4.94
N LYS A 212 6.04 -19.30 5.62
CA LYS A 212 4.56 -19.24 5.58
C LYS A 212 4.03 -18.85 4.20
N ILE A 213 4.67 -17.90 3.52
CA ILE A 213 4.29 -17.52 2.15
C ILE A 213 4.49 -18.70 1.19
N LYS A 214 5.61 -19.43 1.33
CA LYS A 214 5.89 -20.62 0.53
C LYS A 214 4.85 -21.73 0.76
N GLU A 215 4.51 -22.02 2.02
CA GLU A 215 3.47 -22.99 2.37
C GLU A 215 2.09 -22.59 1.81
N GLN A 216 1.77 -21.30 1.77
CA GLN A 216 0.52 -20.81 1.21
C GLN A 216 0.42 -21.01 -0.31
N VAL A 217 1.49 -20.71 -1.05
CA VAL A 217 1.54 -20.90 -2.51
C VAL A 217 1.49 -22.39 -2.88
N GLU A 218 2.17 -23.24 -2.12
CA GLU A 218 2.14 -24.70 -2.30
C GLU A 218 0.73 -25.27 -2.05
N PHE A 219 0.05 -24.80 -0.99
CA PHE A 219 -1.32 -25.23 -0.69
C PHE A 219 -2.34 -24.75 -1.74
N GLU A 220 -2.26 -23.50 -2.19
CA GLU A 220 -3.13 -22.97 -3.27
C GLU A 220 -2.97 -23.82 -4.54
N THR A 221 -1.74 -24.16 -4.92
CA THR A 221 -1.46 -25.01 -6.09
C THR A 221 -2.03 -26.43 -5.93
N ARG A 222 -1.96 -27.01 -4.73
CA ARG A 222 -2.52 -28.34 -4.43
C ARG A 222 -4.04 -28.35 -4.49
N ILE A 223 -4.69 -27.35 -3.89
CA ILE A 223 -6.15 -27.21 -3.92
C ILE A 223 -6.65 -27.08 -5.36
N ASP A 224 -5.93 -26.32 -6.18
CA ASP A 224 -6.23 -26.13 -7.60
C ASP A 224 -6.12 -27.44 -8.39
N ALA A 225 -5.18 -28.30 -8.03
CA ALA A 225 -4.99 -29.61 -8.64
C ALA A 225 -6.03 -30.66 -8.20
N VAL A 226 -6.58 -30.55 -6.99
CA VAL A 226 -7.49 -31.54 -6.40
C VAL A 226 -8.96 -31.20 -6.65
N LEU A 227 -9.33 -29.92 -6.57
CA LEU A 227 -10.70 -29.43 -6.80
C LEU A 227 -10.83 -28.79 -8.20
N ARG A 228 -10.61 -29.59 -9.25
CA ARG A 228 -10.66 -29.16 -10.66
C ARG A 228 -12.06 -28.94 -11.22
N ASP A 229 -13.09 -29.48 -10.58
CA ASP A 229 -14.47 -29.37 -11.05
C ASP A 229 -15.00 -27.92 -10.98
N SER A 230 -15.54 -27.42 -12.09
CA SER A 230 -16.05 -26.04 -12.19
C SER A 230 -17.24 -25.75 -11.26
N THR A 231 -17.91 -26.79 -10.76
CA THR A 231 -19.02 -26.68 -9.80
C THR A 231 -18.56 -26.41 -8.36
N LEU A 232 -17.26 -26.56 -8.07
CA LEU A 232 -16.68 -26.46 -6.72
C LEU A 232 -15.87 -25.17 -6.49
N VAL A 233 -15.95 -24.19 -7.39
CA VAL A 233 -15.20 -22.92 -7.31
C VAL A 233 -15.42 -22.18 -5.97
N LYS A 234 -16.65 -22.18 -5.45
CA LYS A 234 -16.96 -21.57 -4.13
C LYS A 234 -16.31 -22.33 -2.98
N THR A 235 -16.38 -23.67 -3.01
CA THR A 235 -15.74 -24.53 -2.01
C THR A 235 -14.23 -24.35 -2.02
N ARG A 236 -13.62 -24.29 -3.21
CA ARG A 236 -12.20 -24.05 -3.43
C ARG A 236 -11.74 -22.72 -2.83
N THR A 237 -12.41 -21.63 -3.22
CA THR A 237 -12.08 -20.28 -2.75
C THR A 237 -12.19 -20.16 -1.23
N ASN A 238 -13.25 -20.72 -0.64
CA ASN A 238 -13.46 -20.66 0.80
C ASN A 238 -12.50 -21.59 1.57
N THR A 239 -12.07 -22.71 0.98
CA THR A 239 -11.03 -23.58 1.57
C THR A 239 -9.68 -22.88 1.59
N ILE A 240 -9.33 -22.14 0.54
CA ILE A 240 -8.11 -21.30 0.50
C ILE A 240 -8.18 -20.21 1.57
N LYS A 241 -9.32 -19.50 1.69
CA LYS A 241 -9.53 -18.51 2.76
C LYS A 241 -9.40 -19.13 4.15
N MET A 242 -9.94 -20.33 4.32
CA MET A 242 -9.85 -21.07 5.58
C MET A 242 -8.41 -21.45 5.90
N PHE A 243 -7.63 -21.90 4.91
CA PHE A 243 -6.21 -22.19 5.10
C PHE A 243 -5.39 -20.94 5.45
N LYS A 244 -5.68 -19.77 4.85
CA LYS A 244 -5.03 -18.51 5.26
C LYS A 244 -5.26 -18.16 6.72
N LYS A 245 -6.39 -18.58 7.29
CA LYS A 245 -6.76 -18.30 8.69
C LYS A 245 -6.20 -19.30 9.69
N PHE A 246 -6.16 -20.59 9.35
CA PHE A 246 -5.77 -21.65 10.29
C PHE A 246 -4.40 -22.29 9.99
N GLY A 247 -3.91 -22.22 8.75
CA GLY A 247 -2.69 -22.89 8.32
C GLY A 247 -2.66 -24.38 8.70
N TYR A 248 -1.45 -24.95 8.78
CA TYR A 248 -1.27 -26.32 9.26
C TYR A 248 -1.28 -26.45 10.79
N GLY A 249 -1.20 -25.32 11.52
CA GLY A 249 -0.93 -25.31 12.96
C GLY A 249 -2.16 -25.25 13.86
N TYR A 250 -3.33 -24.90 13.34
CA TYR A 250 -4.54 -24.67 14.14
C TYR A 250 -5.69 -25.60 13.74
N SER A 251 -6.41 -26.10 14.73
CA SER A 251 -7.65 -26.85 14.50
C SER A 251 -8.84 -25.93 14.25
N PHE A 252 -9.84 -26.52 13.59
CA PHE A 252 -11.14 -25.92 13.40
C PHE A 252 -12.23 -26.97 13.59
N ASN A 253 -13.44 -26.51 13.88
CA ASN A 253 -14.63 -27.34 14.06
C ASN A 253 -15.63 -27.13 12.91
N ARG A 254 -16.68 -27.94 12.89
CA ARG A 254 -17.73 -27.85 11.87
C ARG A 254 -18.48 -26.52 11.88
N GLU A 255 -18.69 -25.92 13.05
CA GLU A 255 -19.36 -24.63 13.17
C GLU A 255 -18.56 -23.54 12.44
N LYS A 256 -17.23 -23.51 12.62
CA LYS A 256 -16.36 -22.56 11.93
C LYS A 256 -16.32 -22.74 10.42
N VAL A 257 -16.45 -23.99 9.94
CA VAL A 257 -16.64 -24.29 8.51
C VAL A 257 -17.97 -23.71 8.03
N GLY A 258 -19.05 -23.87 8.80
CA GLY A 258 -20.36 -23.29 8.50
C GLY A 258 -20.31 -21.76 8.37
N GLU A 259 -19.67 -21.09 9.34
CA GLU A 259 -19.49 -19.63 9.34
C GLU A 259 -18.67 -19.14 8.13
N LEU A 260 -17.50 -19.73 7.88
CA LEU A 260 -16.60 -19.28 6.81
C LEU A 260 -17.13 -19.56 5.41
N PHE A 261 -17.89 -20.63 5.25
CA PHE A 261 -18.48 -21.00 3.97
C PHE A 261 -19.89 -20.41 3.80
N ASN A 262 -20.43 -19.75 4.83
CA ASN A 262 -21.80 -19.24 4.91
C ASN A 262 -22.85 -20.31 4.56
N VAL A 263 -22.76 -21.46 5.23
CA VAL A 263 -23.63 -22.62 4.97
C VAL A 263 -24.15 -23.26 6.27
N GLN A 264 -25.32 -23.89 6.20
CA GLN A 264 -25.89 -24.64 7.32
C GLN A 264 -25.04 -25.87 7.70
N ASN A 265 -25.15 -26.33 8.95
CA ASN A 265 -24.39 -27.45 9.51
C ASN A 265 -24.45 -28.75 8.68
N ALA A 266 -25.57 -29.02 8.02
CA ALA A 266 -25.72 -30.18 7.12
C ALA A 266 -24.78 -30.08 5.90
N ARG A 267 -24.69 -28.89 5.30
CA ARG A 267 -23.84 -28.60 4.14
C ARG A 267 -22.36 -28.49 4.54
N ALA A 268 -22.06 -27.91 5.71
CA ALA A 268 -20.72 -27.92 6.29
C ALA A 268 -20.20 -29.35 6.49
N SER A 269 -21.06 -30.28 6.94
CA SER A 269 -20.70 -31.70 7.09
C SER A 269 -20.35 -32.35 5.75
N GLN A 270 -21.07 -32.02 4.67
CA GLN A 270 -20.75 -32.51 3.32
C GLN A 270 -19.42 -31.97 2.81
N ILE A 271 -19.12 -30.70 3.08
CA ILE A 271 -17.85 -30.07 2.70
C ILE A 271 -16.69 -30.72 3.45
N ILE A 272 -16.83 -30.94 4.76
CA ILE A 272 -15.82 -31.63 5.57
C ILE A 272 -15.56 -33.03 5.02
N SER A 273 -16.60 -33.81 4.73
CA SER A 273 -16.45 -35.14 4.12
C SER A 273 -15.74 -35.10 2.77
N LEU A 274 -16.01 -34.08 1.95
CA LEU A 274 -15.34 -33.87 0.67
C LEU A 274 -13.86 -33.54 0.86
N LEU A 275 -13.52 -32.66 1.80
CA LEU A 275 -12.15 -32.25 2.08
C LEU A 275 -11.32 -33.40 2.67
N ILE A 276 -11.92 -34.24 3.54
CA ILE A 276 -11.29 -35.45 4.07
C ILE A 276 -11.04 -36.46 2.94
N LYS A 277 -12.04 -36.71 2.09
CA LYS A 277 -11.91 -37.65 0.96
C LYS A 277 -10.76 -37.29 0.01
N ASN A 278 -10.48 -36.00 -0.11
CA ASN A 278 -9.44 -35.44 -0.97
C ASN A 278 -8.11 -35.21 -0.23
N ASN A 279 -7.95 -35.74 0.98
CA ASN A 279 -6.77 -35.58 1.83
C ASN A 279 -6.36 -34.11 2.02
N ILE A 280 -7.31 -33.18 2.10
CA ILE A 280 -7.05 -31.75 2.35
C ILE A 280 -7.03 -31.48 3.86
N ILE A 281 -7.90 -32.17 4.60
CA ILE A 281 -8.03 -32.06 6.04
C ILE A 281 -8.07 -33.45 6.68
N GLU A 282 -7.60 -33.55 7.91
CA GLU A 282 -7.67 -34.76 8.73
C GLU A 282 -8.48 -34.50 10.01
N ARG A 283 -9.05 -35.57 10.56
CA ARG A 283 -9.81 -35.52 11.81
C ARG A 283 -9.00 -36.16 12.92
N LYS A 284 -8.67 -35.38 13.97
CA LYS A 284 -7.89 -35.85 15.11
C LYS A 284 -8.75 -36.28 16.30
N GLN A 285 -9.83 -35.53 16.57
CA GLN A 285 -10.79 -35.82 17.65
C GLN A 285 -12.24 -35.58 17.20
N ARG A 286 -13.20 -35.65 18.12
CA ARG A 286 -14.61 -35.36 17.81
C ARG A 286 -14.78 -33.87 17.52
N ASP A 287 -15.16 -33.56 16.28
CA ASP A 287 -15.39 -32.21 15.78
C ASP A 287 -14.14 -31.31 15.75
N GLU A 288 -12.95 -31.93 15.63
CA GLU A 288 -11.67 -31.24 15.54
C GLU A 288 -10.90 -31.69 14.29
N TYR A 289 -10.66 -30.75 13.38
CA TYR A 289 -10.05 -30.97 12.07
C TYR A 289 -8.81 -30.09 11.87
N TYR A 290 -7.83 -30.60 11.12
CA TYR A 290 -6.57 -29.93 10.79
C TYR A 290 -6.30 -30.01 9.29
N PHE A 291 -5.58 -29.04 8.72
CA PHE A 291 -5.07 -29.16 7.35
C PHE A 291 -3.87 -30.11 7.30
N THR A 292 -3.77 -30.93 6.26
CA THR A 292 -2.70 -31.93 6.09
C THR A 292 -1.56 -31.40 5.22
N LYS A 293 -0.30 -31.64 5.61
CA LYS A 293 0.91 -31.14 4.92
C LYS A 293 1.45 -32.07 3.82
N GLU A 294 0.69 -33.09 3.43
CA GLU A 294 1.12 -34.10 2.42
C GLU A 294 1.12 -33.60 0.97
#